data_AF-A0A968LWL0-F1
#
_entry.id   AF-A0A968LWL0-F1
#
_cell.length_a   1.000
_cell.length_b   1.000
_cell.length_c   1.000
_cell.angle_alpha   90.00
_cell.angle_beta   90.00
_cell.angle_gamma   90.00
#
_symmetry.space_group_name_H-M   'P 1'
#
loop_
_entity.id
_entity.type
_entity.pdbx_description
1 polymer ?
#
loop_
_entity_poly.entity_id
_entity_poly.type
_entity_poly.pdbx_seq_one_letter_code
_entity_poly.pdbx_strand_id
1 'polypeptide(L)' 'MGRARGCKSLEQAWESILTQGYRTHDLYSQDTETLVTTTELVELFIHELRLV' A
#
# COMPACT_ATOMS: atom_id res chain seq x y z
N MET A 1 -16.92 -10.92 14.04
CA MET A 1 -17.12 -10.62 12.61
C MET A 1 -16.54 -9.27 12.15
N GLY A 2 -16.32 -8.26 13.02
CA GLY A 2 -15.71 -6.98 12.60
C GLY A 2 -14.22 -7.06 12.23
N ARG A 3 -13.44 -7.84 12.98
CA ARG A 3 -11.98 -7.97 12.77
C ARG A 3 -11.61 -8.52 11.39
N ALA A 4 -12.32 -9.56 10.92
CA ALA A 4 -12.06 -10.15 9.60
C ALA A 4 -12.32 -9.16 8.46
N ARG A 5 -13.34 -8.30 8.58
CA ARG A 5 -13.60 -7.23 7.60
C ARG A 5 -12.50 -6.16 7.63
N GLY A 6 -12.08 -5.74 8.82
CA GLY A 6 -10.97 -4.79 8.96
C GLY A 6 -9.66 -5.30 8.36
N CYS A 7 -9.30 -6.56 8.62
CA CYS A 7 -8.11 -7.18 8.02
C CYS A 7 -8.19 -7.19 6.48
N LYS A 8 -9.36 -7.52 5.91
CA LYS A 8 -9.54 -7.54 4.47
C LYS A 8 -9.34 -6.15 3.83
N SER A 9 -9.85 -5.09 4.45
CA SER A 9 -9.62 -3.72 3.94
C SER A 9 -8.16 -3.31 3.99
N LEU A 10 -7.42 -3.71 5.04
CA LEU A 10 -5.97 -3.46 5.14
C LEU A 10 -5.19 -4.21 4.05
N GLU A 11 -5.52 -5.48 3.81
CA GLU A 11 -4.92 -6.28 2.74
C GLU A 11 -5.20 -5.67 1.36
N GLN A 12 -6.44 -5.26 1.10
CA GLN A 12 -6.81 -4.65 -0.18
C GLN A 12 -6.11 -3.32 -0.44
N ALA A 13 -6.00 -2.45 0.58
CA ALA A 13 -5.25 -1.21 0.45
C ALA A 13 -3.77 -1.48 0.14
N TRP A 14 -3.18 -2.49 0.77
CA TRP A 14 -1.79 -2.87 0.52
C TRP A 14 -1.58 -3.42 -0.90
N GLU A 15 -2.44 -4.34 -1.36
CA GLU A 15 -2.40 -4.88 -2.72
C GLU A 15 -2.57 -3.79 -3.78
N SER A 16 -3.42 -2.79 -3.53
CA SER A 16 -3.60 -1.64 -4.43
C SER A 16 -2.30 -0.85 -4.61
N ILE A 17 -1.64 -0.48 -3.49
CA ILE A 17 -0.34 0.23 -3.52
C ILE A 17 0.71 -0.59 -4.26
N LEU A 18 0.75 -1.91 -3.99
CA LEU A 18 1.73 -2.78 -4.62
C LEU A 18 1.52 -2.91 -6.13
N THR A 19 0.27 -3.02 -6.56
CA THR A 19 -0.14 -3.09 -7.97
C THR A 19 0.18 -1.81 -8.73
N GLN A 20 0.07 -0.66 -8.07
CA GLN A 20 0.45 0.65 -8.63
C GLN A 20 1.98 0.85 -8.70
N GLY A 21 2.77 -0.09 -8.16
CA GLY A 21 4.23 -0.09 -8.28
C GLY A 21 4.96 0.74 -7.22
N TYR A 22 4.29 1.21 -6.17
CA TYR A 22 4.97 1.97 -5.10
C TYR A 22 5.78 1.04 -4.19
N ARG A 23 7.05 1.39 -3.93
CA ARG A 23 7.95 0.63 -3.05
C ARG A 23 8.82 1.53 -2.21
N THR A 24 9.15 1.10 -1.01
CA THR A 24 10.28 1.62 -0.23
C THR A 24 11.60 1.00 -0.67
N HIS A 25 12.71 1.59 -0.25
CA HIS A 25 14.06 1.23 -0.71
C HIS A 25 14.42 -0.25 -0.48
N ASP A 26 13.86 -0.90 0.53
CA ASP A 26 14.08 -2.31 0.85
C ASP A 26 13.45 -3.28 -0.17
N LEU A 27 12.42 -2.84 -0.91
CA LEU A 27 11.69 -3.67 -1.88
C LEU A 27 11.84 -3.19 -3.32
N TYR A 28 12.51 -2.05 -3.54
CA TYR A 28 12.62 -1.41 -4.84
C TYR A 28 13.61 -2.12 -5.77
N SER A 29 13.17 -2.45 -6.98
CA SER A 29 13.92 -3.26 -7.97
C SER A 29 14.27 -2.56 -9.29
N GLN A 30 13.97 -1.26 -9.41
CA GLN A 30 14.40 -0.34 -10.48
C GLN A 30 13.79 -0.47 -11.89
N ASP A 31 12.95 -1.47 -12.19
CA ASP A 31 12.49 -1.68 -13.57
C ASP A 31 11.12 -1.06 -13.91
N THR A 32 10.19 -0.97 -12.95
CA THR A 32 8.81 -0.48 -13.20
C THR A 32 8.14 0.19 -11.99
N GLU A 33 8.92 0.44 -10.93
CA GLU A 33 8.40 0.84 -9.62
C GLU A 33 8.64 2.32 -9.36
N THR A 34 7.84 2.90 -8.46
CA THR A 34 8.05 4.25 -7.93
C THR A 34 8.63 4.11 -6.53
N LEU A 35 9.87 4.57 -6.35
CA LEU A 35 10.49 4.64 -5.03
C LEU A 35 9.83 5.73 -4.20
N VAL A 36 9.32 5.36 -3.02
CA VAL A 36 8.70 6.26 -2.04
C VAL A 36 9.40 6.14 -0.69
N THR A 37 9.33 7.20 0.10
CA THR A 37 9.71 7.17 1.51
C THR A 37 8.69 6.39 2.33
N THR A 38 9.07 5.99 3.55
CA THR A 38 8.12 5.36 4.50
C THR A 38 6.93 6.26 4.79
N THR A 39 7.13 7.58 4.89
CA THR A 39 6.05 8.53 5.16
C THR A 39 5.05 8.57 4.01
N GLU A 40 5.53 8.71 2.76
CA GLU A 40 4.68 8.70 1.57
C GLU A 40 3.92 7.36 1.43
N LEU A 41 4.57 6.24 1.74
CA LEU A 41 3.92 4.92 1.75
C LEU A 41 2.74 4.85 2.74
N VAL A 42 2.90 5.43 3.94
CA VAL A 42 1.83 5.49 4.95
C VAL A 42 0.70 6.40 4.50
N GLU A 43 1.01 7.53 3.87
CA GLU A 43 -0.02 8.44 3.33
C GLU A 43 -0.83 7.79 2.21
N LEU A 44 -0.16 7.08 1.29
CA LEU A 44 -0.81 6.26 0.26
C LEU A 44 -1.71 5.19 0.89
N PHE A 45 -1.25 4.51 1.93
CA PHE A 45 -2.04 3.50 2.62
C PHE A 45 -3.30 4.05 3.29
N ILE A 46 -3.20 5.20 3.97
CA ILE A 46 -4.36 5.87 4.55
C ILE A 46 -5.32 6.35 3.45
N HIS A 47 -4.80 6.79 2.31
CA HIS A 47 -5.62 7.17 1.17
C HIS A 47 -6.42 5.98 0.62
N GLU A 48 -5.74 4.86 0.33
CA GLU A 48 -6.39 3.64 -0.19
C GLU A 48 -7.44 3.08 0.79
N LEU A 49 -7.19 3.13 2.10
CA LEU A 49 -8.18 2.72 3.10
C LEU A 49 -9.47 3.54 3.11
N ARG A 50 -9.48 4.75 2.53
CA ARG A 50 -10.70 5.56 2.38
C ARG A 50 -11.48 5.22 1.10
N LEU A 51 -10.86 4.51 0.17
CA LEU A 51 -11.44 4.10 -1.11
C LEU A 51 -12.05 2.70 -1.05
N VAL A 52 -11.63 1.87 -0.08
CA VAL A 52 -12.12 0.51 0.18
C VAL A 52 -13.30 0.52 1.17
#